data_AF-A0A7C1HQ48-F1
#
_entry.id   AF-A0A7C1HQ48-F1
#
_cell.length_a   1.000
_cell.length_b   1.000
_cell.length_c   1.000
_cell.angle_alpha   90.00
_cell.angle_beta   90.00
_cell.angle_gamma   90.00
#
_symmetry.space_group_name_H-M   'P 1'
#
loop_
_entity.id
_entity.type
_entity.pdbx_description
1 polymer ?
#
loop_
_entity_poly.entity_id
_entity_poly.type
_entity_poly.pdbx_seq_one_letter_code
_entity_poly.pdbx_strand_id
1 'polypeptide(L)'
;MPDKEAHIHAFEKLIEIMARLRGADGCPWDREQTHESLKPYLLEEAYEVLETIDEGQYEGLKEELGDLILQPVFHAQIASEAGRFDMNDVVETLNAKLIRRHPHVFGDVEIHTAEEQKIHWETLKHQKEGKRSVIDGVPRTAPALLRAWRVQQKASTVGFDWNRIEPVWDKIREETEELTREIDSNEPARMEEELGDLLFALVNLARFIRVNPEEALRKAVDKFSGRFRQIEETLIRQGRDIRQTPLEEMDAIWNQIKEGES
;
A
#
# COMPACT_ATOMS: atom_id res chain seq x y z
N MET A 1 -1.05 11.58 -29.30
CA MET A 1 -1.95 10.92 -28.34
C MET A 1 -3.05 10.26 -29.14
N PRO A 2 -3.51 9.05 -28.77
CA PRO A 2 -4.82 8.58 -29.21
C PRO A 2 -5.88 9.67 -28.94
N ASP A 3 -6.99 9.59 -29.68
CA ASP A 3 -8.00 10.63 -29.80
C ASP A 3 -8.37 11.28 -28.44
N LYS A 4 -7.90 12.52 -28.22
CA LYS A 4 -8.13 13.27 -26.98
C LYS A 4 -9.62 13.47 -26.73
N GLU A 5 -10.40 13.68 -27.79
CA GLU A 5 -11.84 13.91 -27.68
C GLU A 5 -12.54 12.62 -27.22
N ALA A 6 -12.12 11.46 -27.72
CA ALA A 6 -12.64 10.18 -27.28
C ALA A 6 -12.39 9.93 -25.78
N HIS A 7 -11.21 10.29 -25.25
CA HIS A 7 -10.92 10.14 -23.82
C HIS A 7 -11.76 11.07 -22.94
N ILE A 8 -11.93 12.33 -23.35
CA ILE A 8 -12.78 13.29 -22.64
C ILE A 8 -14.21 12.77 -22.61
N HIS A 9 -14.73 12.36 -23.77
CA HIS A 9 -16.09 11.85 -23.89
C HIS A 9 -16.33 10.58 -23.04
N ALA A 10 -15.36 9.66 -22.99
CA ALA A 10 -15.45 8.47 -22.16
C ALA A 10 -15.54 8.81 -20.66
N PHE A 11 -14.75 9.79 -20.20
CA PHE A 11 -14.77 10.21 -18.80
C PHE A 11 -16.03 11.01 -18.45
N GLU A 12 -16.49 11.90 -19.34
CA GLU A 12 -17.78 12.58 -19.21
C GLU A 12 -18.93 11.58 -19.06
N LYS A 13 -18.96 10.56 -19.92
CA LYS A 13 -19.96 9.48 -19.86
C LYS A 13 -19.93 8.74 -18.52
N LEU A 14 -18.75 8.47 -17.95
CA LEU A 14 -18.63 7.83 -16.63
C LEU A 14 -19.29 8.69 -15.53
N ILE A 15 -19.05 10.01 -15.54
CA ILE A 15 -19.67 10.94 -14.58
C ILE A 15 -21.19 10.95 -14.76
N GLU A 16 -21.69 11.01 -16.00
CA GLU A 16 -23.12 10.97 -16.30
C GLU A 16 -23.79 9.68 -15.82
N ILE A 17 -23.13 8.53 -16.03
CA ILE A 17 -23.61 7.22 -15.55
C ILE A 17 -23.74 7.26 -14.02
N MET A 18 -22.71 7.71 -13.30
CA MET A 18 -22.75 7.78 -11.84
C MET A 18 -23.87 8.70 -11.34
N ALA A 19 -24.03 9.88 -11.95
CA ALA A 19 -25.12 10.80 -11.63
C ALA A 19 -26.51 10.16 -11.87
N ARG A 20 -26.66 9.35 -12.93
CA ARG A 20 -27.91 8.62 -13.19
C ARG A 20 -28.14 7.50 -12.19
N LEU A 21 -27.11 6.73 -11.84
CA LEU A 21 -27.17 5.65 -10.84
C LEU A 21 -27.60 6.18 -9.47
N ARG A 22 -27.16 7.36 -9.07
CA ARG A 22 -27.53 8.01 -7.81
C ARG A 22 -28.73 8.97 -7.90
N GLY A 23 -29.29 9.15 -9.09
CA GLY A 23 -30.47 9.99 -9.32
C GLY A 23 -31.74 9.42 -8.67
N ALA A 24 -32.85 10.19 -8.69
CA ALA A 24 -34.10 9.79 -8.04
C ALA A 24 -34.65 8.42 -8.52
N ASP A 25 -34.53 8.14 -9.83
CA ASP A 25 -34.91 6.86 -10.46
C ASP A 25 -33.72 5.89 -10.60
N GLY A 26 -32.64 6.15 -9.86
CA GLY A 26 -31.40 5.40 -9.91
C GLY A 26 -31.45 4.08 -9.12
N CYS A 27 -30.31 3.43 -9.02
CA CYS A 27 -30.14 2.20 -8.27
C CYS A 27 -30.28 2.48 -6.76
N PRO A 28 -31.15 1.74 -6.03
CA PRO A 28 -31.33 1.95 -4.60
C PRO A 28 -30.03 1.78 -3.79
N TRP A 29 -29.22 0.77 -4.13
CA TRP A 29 -27.95 0.53 -3.46
C TRP A 29 -26.98 1.69 -3.67
N ASP A 30 -26.84 2.17 -4.91
CA ASP A 30 -25.93 3.27 -5.22
C ASP A 30 -26.33 4.53 -4.46
N ARG A 31 -27.62 4.84 -4.37
CA ARG A 31 -28.16 6.02 -3.67
C ARG A 31 -27.93 5.99 -2.17
N GLU A 32 -27.99 4.82 -1.54
CA GLU A 32 -27.81 4.64 -0.10
C GLU A 32 -26.34 4.79 0.34
N GLN A 33 -25.38 4.71 -0.59
CA GLN A 33 -23.97 4.81 -0.26
C GLN A 33 -23.56 6.19 0.27
N THR A 34 -22.62 6.16 1.20
CA THR A 34 -21.99 7.30 1.87
C THR A 34 -20.47 7.20 1.74
N HIS A 35 -19.74 8.26 2.09
CA HIS A 35 -18.27 8.19 2.11
C HIS A 35 -17.76 7.10 3.08
N GLU A 36 -18.48 6.86 4.17
CA GLU A 36 -18.13 5.86 5.18
C GLU A 36 -18.37 4.44 4.69
N SER A 37 -19.51 4.19 4.03
CA SER A 37 -19.86 2.84 3.54
C SER A 37 -18.99 2.39 2.37
N LEU A 38 -18.40 3.32 1.62
CA LEU A 38 -17.53 3.04 0.47
C LEU A 38 -16.07 2.72 0.83
N LYS A 39 -15.63 3.01 2.06
CA LYS A 39 -14.24 2.75 2.50
C LYS A 39 -13.76 1.30 2.29
N PRO A 40 -14.51 0.25 2.64
CA PRO A 40 -14.06 -1.13 2.42
C PRO A 40 -13.85 -1.42 0.93
N TYR A 41 -14.78 -1.02 0.07
CA TYR A 41 -14.70 -1.22 -1.38
C TYR A 41 -13.45 -0.54 -1.97
N LEU A 42 -13.20 0.72 -1.62
CA LEU A 42 -11.98 1.42 -2.07
C LEU A 42 -10.68 0.68 -1.70
N LEU A 43 -10.66 0.00 -0.55
CA LEU A 43 -9.50 -0.77 -0.13
C LEU A 43 -9.40 -2.11 -0.89
N GLU A 44 -10.54 -2.75 -1.15
CA GLU A 44 -10.67 -3.97 -1.94
C GLU A 44 -10.15 -3.77 -3.37
N GLU A 45 -10.69 -2.78 -4.10
CA GLU A 45 -10.24 -2.47 -5.47
C GLU A 45 -8.73 -2.15 -5.53
N ALA A 46 -8.22 -1.49 -4.49
CA ALA A 46 -6.79 -1.19 -4.41
C ALA A 46 -5.93 -2.44 -4.26
N TYR A 47 -6.42 -3.49 -3.59
CA TYR A 47 -5.73 -4.76 -3.47
C TYR A 47 -5.88 -5.63 -4.72
N GLU A 48 -7.03 -5.63 -5.40
CA GLU A 48 -7.25 -6.36 -6.65
C GLU A 48 -6.38 -5.80 -7.79
N VAL A 49 -6.21 -4.48 -7.85
CA VAL A 49 -5.19 -3.85 -8.72
C VAL A 49 -3.77 -4.35 -8.39
N LEU A 50 -3.43 -4.51 -7.11
CA LEU A 50 -2.10 -5.01 -6.75
C LEU A 50 -1.91 -6.48 -7.13
N GLU A 51 -2.93 -7.31 -6.95
CA GLU A 51 -2.92 -8.72 -7.35
C GLU A 51 -2.72 -8.88 -8.86
N THR A 52 -3.51 -8.17 -9.67
CA THR A 52 -3.39 -8.22 -11.13
C THR A 52 -2.03 -7.74 -11.65
N ILE A 53 -1.39 -6.78 -10.97
CA ILE A 53 -0.01 -6.35 -11.25
C ILE A 53 0.98 -7.48 -10.95
N ASP A 54 0.87 -8.13 -9.79
CA ASP A 54 1.79 -9.20 -9.39
C ASP A 54 1.66 -10.44 -10.30
N GLU A 55 0.46 -10.73 -10.78
CA GLU A 55 0.20 -11.82 -11.73
C GLU A 55 0.53 -11.47 -13.20
N GLY A 56 0.77 -10.19 -13.50
CA GLY A 56 1.02 -9.73 -14.87
C GLY A 56 -0.19 -9.85 -15.81
N GLN A 57 -1.41 -9.86 -15.26
CA GLN A 57 -2.67 -10.02 -16.00
C GLN A 57 -3.19 -8.67 -16.49
N TYR A 58 -2.74 -8.24 -17.68
CA TYR A 58 -3.09 -6.92 -18.22
C TYR A 58 -4.59 -6.70 -18.46
N GLU A 59 -5.33 -7.74 -18.85
CA GLU A 59 -6.79 -7.61 -19.05
C GLU A 59 -7.53 -7.44 -17.71
N GLY A 60 -7.15 -8.20 -16.68
CA GLY A 60 -7.66 -8.02 -15.32
C GLY A 60 -7.27 -6.64 -14.78
N LEU A 61 -6.00 -6.24 -14.92
CA LEU A 61 -5.54 -4.91 -14.47
C LEU A 61 -6.36 -3.75 -15.06
N LYS A 62 -6.82 -3.88 -16.31
CA LYS A 62 -7.68 -2.86 -16.94
C LYS A 62 -9.06 -2.79 -16.28
N GLU A 63 -9.62 -3.92 -15.87
CA GLU A 63 -10.90 -4.03 -15.15
C GLU A 63 -10.76 -3.40 -13.76
N GLU A 64 -9.79 -3.86 -12.97
CA GLU A 64 -9.56 -3.38 -11.59
C GLU A 64 -9.19 -1.89 -11.52
N LEU A 65 -8.45 -1.37 -12.52
CA LEU A 65 -8.20 0.07 -12.61
C LEU A 65 -9.49 0.86 -12.90
N GLY A 66 -10.45 0.27 -13.62
CA GLY A 66 -11.76 0.83 -13.85
C GLY A 66 -12.55 0.94 -12.55
N ASP A 67 -12.57 -0.13 -11.76
CA ASP A 67 -13.28 -0.16 -10.47
C ASP A 67 -12.60 0.74 -9.43
N LEU A 68 -11.27 0.83 -9.43
CA LEU A 68 -10.56 1.81 -8.63
C LEU A 68 -10.88 3.26 -9.05
N ILE A 69 -11.07 3.56 -10.34
CA ILE A 69 -11.50 4.89 -10.83
C ILE A 69 -12.96 5.18 -10.43
N LEU A 70 -13.83 4.16 -10.38
CA LEU A 70 -15.21 4.32 -9.95
C LEU A 70 -15.28 4.96 -8.56
N GLN A 71 -14.38 4.60 -7.64
CA GLN A 71 -14.39 5.05 -6.26
C GLN A 71 -14.27 6.59 -6.13
N PRO A 72 -13.24 7.30 -6.68
CA PRO A 72 -13.20 8.76 -6.69
C PRO A 72 -14.42 9.42 -7.36
N VAL A 73 -14.94 8.84 -8.45
CA VAL A 73 -16.12 9.38 -9.13
C VAL A 73 -17.36 9.29 -8.24
N PHE A 74 -17.52 8.17 -7.53
CA PHE A 74 -18.60 7.94 -6.57
C PHE A 74 -18.52 8.95 -5.41
N HIS A 75 -17.33 9.12 -4.81
CA HIS A 75 -17.11 10.10 -3.75
C HIS A 75 -17.36 11.54 -4.23
N ALA A 76 -16.93 11.89 -5.44
CA ALA A 76 -17.19 13.21 -6.02
C ALA A 76 -18.69 13.46 -6.25
N GLN A 77 -19.42 12.44 -6.70
CA GLN A 77 -20.88 12.53 -6.87
C GLN A 77 -21.60 12.76 -5.53
N ILE A 78 -21.25 12.00 -4.47
CA ILE A 78 -21.81 12.20 -3.11
C ILE A 78 -21.49 13.63 -2.60
N ALA A 79 -20.27 14.11 -2.82
CA ALA A 79 -19.87 15.45 -2.38
C ALA A 79 -20.61 16.56 -3.15
N SER A 80 -20.85 16.35 -4.44
CA SER A 80 -21.60 17.27 -5.30
C SER A 80 -23.07 17.36 -4.87
N GLU A 81 -23.71 16.23 -4.54
CA GLU A 81 -25.07 16.20 -3.99
C GLU A 81 -25.20 16.99 -2.68
N ALA A 82 -24.12 17.04 -1.89
CA ALA A 82 -24.03 17.83 -0.66
C ALA A 82 -23.56 19.29 -0.88
N GLY A 83 -23.38 19.73 -2.13
CA GLY A 83 -22.93 21.09 -2.49
C GLY A 83 -21.53 21.43 -1.99
N ARG A 84 -20.62 20.43 -1.94
CA ARG A 84 -19.26 20.59 -1.38
C ARG A 84 -18.19 20.77 -2.47
N PHE A 85 -18.04 19.80 -3.35
CA PHE A 85 -17.13 19.78 -4.48
C PHE A 85 -17.59 18.72 -5.49
N ASP A 86 -17.12 18.80 -6.73
CA ASP A 86 -17.42 17.82 -7.77
C ASP A 86 -16.15 17.16 -8.34
N MET A 87 -16.31 16.36 -9.42
CA MET A 87 -15.18 15.68 -10.04
C MET A 87 -14.21 16.65 -10.72
N ASN A 88 -14.68 17.80 -11.22
CA ASN A 88 -13.81 18.82 -11.81
C ASN A 88 -12.92 19.44 -10.73
N ASP A 89 -13.47 19.75 -9.55
CA ASP A 89 -12.69 20.27 -8.42
C ASP A 89 -11.58 19.28 -8.00
N VAL A 90 -11.89 17.98 -7.98
CA VAL A 90 -10.92 16.92 -7.66
C VAL A 90 -9.79 16.87 -8.68
N VAL A 91 -10.11 16.85 -9.98
CA VAL A 91 -9.11 16.79 -11.06
C VAL A 91 -8.29 18.07 -11.11
N GLU A 92 -8.89 19.26 -11.00
CA GLU A 92 -8.17 20.54 -11.00
C GLU A 92 -7.23 20.66 -9.79
N THR A 93 -7.68 20.20 -8.62
CA THR A 93 -6.82 20.13 -7.42
C THR A 93 -5.62 19.22 -7.65
N LEU A 94 -5.81 18.07 -8.32
CA LEU A 94 -4.74 17.16 -8.69
C LEU A 94 -3.80 17.77 -9.73
N ASN A 95 -4.32 18.38 -10.79
CA ASN A 95 -3.56 19.05 -11.85
C ASN A 95 -2.64 20.14 -11.28
N ALA A 96 -3.20 21.06 -10.52
CA ALA A 96 -2.44 22.13 -9.86
C ALA A 96 -1.37 21.57 -8.91
N LYS A 97 -1.65 20.46 -8.22
CA LYS A 97 -0.69 19.77 -7.35
C LYS A 97 0.43 19.10 -8.15
N LEU A 98 0.13 18.44 -9.26
CA LEU A 98 1.11 17.78 -10.11
C LEU A 98 2.03 18.80 -10.79
N ILE A 99 1.48 19.86 -11.39
CA ILE A 99 2.27 20.94 -12.01
C ILE A 99 3.24 21.54 -10.98
N ARG A 100 2.72 21.93 -9.80
CA ARG A 100 3.55 22.50 -8.73
C ARG A 100 4.66 21.57 -8.25
N ARG A 101 4.41 20.26 -8.21
CA ARG A 101 5.36 19.26 -7.70
C ARG A 101 6.36 18.78 -8.76
N HIS A 102 6.24 19.23 -10.00
CA HIS A 102 7.15 18.90 -11.09
C HIS A 102 7.66 20.19 -11.78
N PRO A 103 8.31 21.10 -11.04
CA PRO A 103 8.82 22.33 -11.63
C PRO A 103 9.93 22.09 -12.65
N HIS A 104 10.54 20.89 -12.68
CA HIS A 104 11.48 20.48 -13.71
C HIS A 104 10.84 20.04 -15.03
N VAL A 105 9.53 19.76 -15.02
CA VAL A 105 8.76 19.43 -16.22
C VAL A 105 7.98 20.65 -16.71
N PHE A 106 7.43 21.45 -15.80
CA PHE A 106 6.51 22.55 -16.10
C PHE A 106 7.08 23.95 -15.78
N GLY A 107 8.36 24.06 -15.43
CA GLY A 107 9.04 25.31 -15.11
C GLY A 107 10.55 25.17 -15.36
N ASP A 108 11.35 25.95 -14.62
CA ASP A 108 12.79 26.14 -14.89
C ASP A 108 13.72 25.51 -13.85
N VAL A 109 13.22 24.61 -12.99
CA VAL A 109 14.06 23.97 -11.95
C VAL A 109 14.76 22.75 -12.53
N GLU A 110 16.07 22.64 -12.38
CA GLU A 110 16.79 21.43 -12.78
C GLU A 110 16.73 20.36 -11.69
N ILE A 111 16.23 19.17 -12.05
CA ILE A 111 16.22 17.96 -11.20
C ILE A 111 16.70 16.81 -12.08
N HIS A 112 17.78 16.15 -11.68
CA HIS A 112 18.49 15.18 -12.52
C HIS A 112 18.29 13.74 -12.05
N THR A 113 17.89 13.53 -10.81
CA THR A 113 17.69 12.19 -10.25
C THR A 113 16.33 12.00 -9.57
N ALA A 114 15.86 10.75 -9.54
CA ALA A 114 14.64 10.39 -8.82
C ALA A 114 14.76 10.68 -7.30
N GLU A 115 15.97 10.65 -6.74
CA GLU A 115 16.21 10.96 -5.33
C GLU A 115 16.06 12.46 -5.06
N GLU A 116 16.65 13.31 -5.90
CA GLU A 116 16.45 14.76 -5.84
C GLU A 116 14.96 15.13 -5.95
N GLN A 117 14.22 14.46 -6.86
CA GLN A 117 12.79 14.68 -7.02
C GLN A 117 11.99 14.31 -5.76
N LYS A 118 12.34 13.20 -5.09
CA LYS A 118 11.69 12.78 -3.83
C LYS A 118 11.94 13.79 -2.71
N ILE A 119 13.17 14.26 -2.56
CA ILE A 119 13.53 15.29 -1.58
C ILE A 119 12.72 16.55 -1.85
N HIS A 120 12.67 16.99 -3.11
CA HIS A 120 11.92 18.17 -3.52
C HIS A 120 10.42 18.06 -3.19
N TRP A 121 9.80 16.89 -3.44
CA TRP A 121 8.41 16.63 -3.06
C TRP A 121 8.16 16.76 -1.56
N GLU A 122 9.05 16.22 -0.72
CA GLU A 122 8.90 16.33 0.73
C GLU A 122 9.07 17.77 1.22
N THR A 123 10.00 18.54 0.66
CA THR A 123 10.14 19.97 0.96
C THR A 123 8.87 20.75 0.63
N LEU A 124 8.29 20.55 -0.57
CA LEU A 124 7.06 21.21 -0.98
C LEU A 124 5.83 20.80 -0.15
N LYS A 125 5.79 19.56 0.36
CA LYS A 125 4.73 19.11 1.27
C LYS A 125 4.77 19.86 2.60
N HIS A 126 5.95 20.02 3.19
CA HIS A 126 6.11 20.72 4.48
C HIS A 126 5.74 22.19 4.40
N GLN A 127 6.16 22.88 3.33
CA GLN A 127 5.91 24.32 3.17
C GLN A 127 4.41 24.67 3.04
N LYS A 128 3.59 23.81 2.42
CA LYS A 128 2.18 24.13 2.12
C LYS A 128 1.19 23.71 3.19
N GLU A 129 1.51 22.70 3.99
CA GLU A 129 0.52 22.03 4.87
C GLU A 129 0.53 22.58 6.31
N GLY A 130 1.31 23.63 6.61
CA GLY A 130 1.35 24.24 7.95
C GLY A 130 1.68 23.23 9.05
N LYS A 131 2.40 22.16 8.69
CA LYS A 131 2.64 21.00 9.55
C LYS A 131 3.55 21.38 10.70
N ARG A 132 3.16 20.96 11.91
CA ARG A 132 3.94 21.22 13.13
C ARG A 132 5.05 20.19 13.31
N SER A 133 4.86 18.98 12.79
CA SER A 133 5.82 17.89 12.89
C SER A 133 6.30 17.42 11.51
N VAL A 134 7.57 17.02 11.43
CA VAL A 134 8.19 16.47 10.22
C VAL A 134 7.49 15.17 9.78
N ILE A 135 6.95 14.42 10.74
CA ILE A 135 6.27 13.15 10.49
C ILE A 135 4.77 13.32 10.17
N ASP A 136 4.26 14.55 10.12
CA ASP A 136 2.85 14.81 9.81
C ASP A 136 2.49 14.36 8.37
N GLY A 137 1.24 13.90 8.22
CA GLY A 137 0.66 13.42 6.97
C GLY A 137 0.96 11.98 6.59
N VAL A 138 1.51 11.18 7.51
CA VAL A 138 1.43 9.73 7.40
C VAL A 138 0.02 9.31 7.85
N PRO A 139 -0.78 8.64 7.00
CA PRO A 139 -2.12 8.21 7.38
C PRO A 139 -2.09 7.29 8.60
N ARG A 140 -2.93 7.56 9.59
CA ARG A 140 -3.04 6.71 10.80
C ARG A 140 -3.65 5.34 10.49
N THR A 141 -4.44 5.25 9.43
CA THR A 141 -5.12 4.03 8.98
C THR A 141 -4.27 3.17 8.05
N ALA A 142 -3.06 3.62 7.69
CA ALA A 142 -2.17 2.80 6.87
C ALA A 142 -1.71 1.55 7.65
N PRO A 143 -1.45 0.43 6.96
CA PRO A 143 -0.80 -0.74 7.54
C PRO A 143 0.47 -0.38 8.31
N ALA A 144 0.78 -1.14 9.36
CA ALA A 144 1.81 -0.79 10.33
C ALA A 144 3.21 -0.67 9.70
N LEU A 145 3.60 -1.60 8.80
CA LEU A 145 4.92 -1.56 8.16
C LEU A 145 5.02 -0.38 7.19
N LEU A 146 3.98 -0.14 6.37
CA LEU A 146 3.92 1.04 5.52
C LEU A 146 3.99 2.33 6.33
N ARG A 147 3.26 2.41 7.44
CA ARG A 147 3.25 3.58 8.33
C ARG A 147 4.63 3.81 8.96
N ALA A 148 5.26 2.77 9.51
CA ALA A 148 6.60 2.84 10.08
C ALA A 148 7.63 3.28 9.03
N TRP A 149 7.56 2.71 7.82
CA TRP A 149 8.44 3.05 6.70
C TRP A 149 8.32 4.53 6.31
N ARG A 150 7.08 5.06 6.22
CA ARG A 150 6.83 6.48 5.91
C ARG A 150 7.28 7.43 7.01
N VAL A 151 7.07 7.05 8.28
CA VAL A 151 7.55 7.85 9.43
C VAL A 151 9.07 7.95 9.41
N GLN A 152 9.77 6.83 9.21
CA GLN A 152 11.23 6.81 9.13
C GLN A 152 11.77 7.56 7.90
N GLN A 153 11.14 7.43 6.73
CA GLN A 153 11.48 8.25 5.55
C GLN A 153 11.38 9.75 5.83
N LYS A 154 10.35 10.17 6.57
CA LYS A 154 10.18 11.57 6.94
C LYS A 154 11.24 12.00 7.94
N ALA A 155 11.51 11.20 8.97
CA ALA A 155 12.56 11.49 9.94
C ALA A 155 13.94 11.63 9.26
N SER A 156 14.26 10.80 8.27
CA SER A 156 15.54 10.88 7.55
C SER A 156 15.69 12.18 6.74
N THR A 157 14.59 12.83 6.30
CA THR A 157 14.68 14.12 5.57
C THR A 157 15.28 15.26 6.40
N VAL A 158 15.24 15.16 7.74
CA VAL A 158 15.87 16.14 8.65
C VAL A 158 17.20 15.64 9.23
N GLY A 159 17.78 14.59 8.65
CA GLY A 159 19.06 14.03 9.06
C GLY A 159 18.98 13.04 10.22
N PHE A 160 17.79 12.62 10.64
CA PHE A 160 17.64 11.52 11.60
C PHE A 160 17.77 10.17 10.88
N ASP A 161 19.00 9.85 10.49
CA ASP A 161 19.34 8.65 9.73
C ASP A 161 20.79 8.20 9.98
N TRP A 162 21.07 6.91 9.77
CA TRP A 162 22.42 6.37 9.80
C TRP A 162 23.05 6.42 8.42
N ASN A 163 24.32 6.79 8.34
CA ASN A 163 25.06 6.89 7.07
C ASN A 163 25.60 5.53 6.58
N ARG A 164 25.52 4.50 7.41
CA ARG A 164 26.02 3.17 7.11
C ARG A 164 25.06 2.11 7.64
N ILE A 165 25.15 0.90 7.11
CA ILE A 165 24.25 -0.20 7.45
C ILE A 165 24.61 -0.87 8.77
N GLU A 166 25.87 -0.78 9.22
CA GLU A 166 26.31 -1.49 10.43
C GLU A 166 25.53 -1.09 11.69
N PRO A 167 25.28 0.20 11.97
CA PRO A 167 24.40 0.61 13.08
C PRO A 167 22.97 0.05 13.00
N VAL A 168 22.46 -0.23 11.79
CA VAL A 168 21.16 -0.88 11.60
C VAL A 168 21.18 -2.30 12.15
N TRP A 169 22.20 -3.06 11.79
CA TRP A 169 22.36 -4.43 12.25
C TRP A 169 22.64 -4.52 13.74
N ASP A 170 23.38 -3.55 14.29
CA ASP A 170 23.62 -3.48 15.72
C ASP A 170 22.31 -3.23 16.48
N LYS A 171 21.45 -2.33 15.98
CA LYS A 171 20.13 -2.11 16.59
C LYS A 171 19.24 -3.35 16.47
N ILE A 172 19.19 -4.03 15.33
CA ILE A 172 18.42 -5.28 15.20
C ILE A 172 18.88 -6.34 16.21
N ARG A 173 20.19 -6.44 16.47
CA ARG A 173 20.74 -7.37 17.46
C ARG A 173 20.35 -6.97 18.88
N GLU A 174 20.44 -5.69 19.22
CA GLU A 174 19.99 -5.13 20.49
C GLU A 174 18.51 -5.47 20.77
N GLU A 175 17.61 -5.17 19.83
CA GLU A 175 16.17 -5.45 19.97
C GLU A 175 15.87 -6.96 20.07
N THR A 176 16.66 -7.79 19.37
CA THR A 176 16.53 -9.25 19.45
C THR A 176 16.93 -9.77 20.84
N GLU A 177 17.99 -9.23 21.42
CA GLU A 177 18.44 -9.56 22.77
C GLU A 177 17.43 -9.07 23.83
N GLU A 178 16.86 -7.88 23.65
CA GLU A 178 15.80 -7.33 24.51
C GLU A 178 14.55 -8.20 24.50
N LEU A 179 14.01 -8.52 23.31
CA LEU A 179 12.88 -9.42 23.17
C LEU A 179 13.14 -10.80 23.81
N THR A 180 14.35 -11.35 23.63
CA THR A 180 14.72 -12.64 24.22
C THR A 180 14.68 -12.58 25.75
N ARG A 181 15.22 -11.52 26.36
CA ARG A 181 15.17 -11.34 27.83
C ARG A 181 13.75 -11.26 28.35
N GLU A 182 12.86 -10.56 27.64
CA GLU A 182 11.48 -10.39 28.07
C GLU A 182 10.61 -11.64 27.86
N ILE A 183 10.94 -12.46 26.86
CA ILE A 183 10.38 -13.82 26.72
C ILE A 183 10.76 -14.69 27.92
N ASP A 184 12.04 -14.67 28.31
CA ASP A 184 12.55 -15.46 29.45
C ASP A 184 11.97 -14.98 30.80
N SER A 185 11.70 -13.68 30.94
CA SER A 185 11.09 -13.07 32.13
C SER A 185 9.57 -13.32 32.23
N ASN A 186 8.94 -13.77 31.13
CA ASN A 186 7.50 -14.00 31.00
C ASN A 186 6.63 -12.76 31.32
N GLU A 187 7.05 -11.58 30.85
CA GLU A 187 6.35 -10.28 31.02
C GLU A 187 5.63 -9.85 29.72
N PRO A 188 4.33 -10.17 29.52
CA PRO A 188 3.70 -10.08 28.19
C PRO A 188 3.66 -8.67 27.60
N ALA A 189 3.47 -7.65 28.44
CA ALA A 189 3.43 -6.26 27.98
C ALA A 189 4.79 -5.79 27.44
N ARG A 190 5.89 -6.27 28.04
CA ARG A 190 7.24 -5.99 27.56
C ARG A 190 7.57 -6.77 26.30
N MET A 191 7.15 -8.03 26.21
CA MET A 191 7.29 -8.79 24.96
C MET A 191 6.64 -8.09 23.76
N GLU A 192 5.45 -7.49 23.94
CA GLU A 192 4.77 -6.75 22.87
C GLU A 192 5.54 -5.48 22.45
N GLU A 193 6.09 -4.75 23.42
CA GLU A 193 6.92 -3.56 23.20
C GLU A 193 8.18 -3.92 22.40
N GLU A 194 8.98 -4.87 22.88
CA GLU A 194 10.24 -5.27 22.25
C GLU A 194 10.04 -5.93 20.88
N LEU A 195 8.94 -6.68 20.69
CA LEU A 195 8.58 -7.20 19.35
C LEU A 195 8.26 -6.05 18.40
N GLY A 196 7.56 -5.01 18.88
CA GLY A 196 7.28 -3.80 18.12
C GLY A 196 8.55 -3.07 17.69
N ASP A 197 9.51 -2.92 18.59
CA ASP A 197 10.77 -2.23 18.32
C ASP A 197 11.67 -3.05 17.38
N LEU A 198 11.72 -4.38 17.50
CA LEU A 198 12.38 -5.26 16.53
C LEU A 198 11.77 -5.13 15.13
N LEU A 199 10.43 -5.15 15.01
CA LEU A 199 9.74 -4.93 13.73
C LEU A 199 10.05 -3.54 13.15
N PHE A 200 10.11 -2.51 14.01
CA PHE A 200 10.46 -1.15 13.60
C PHE A 200 11.92 -1.05 13.12
N ALA A 201 12.85 -1.75 13.76
CA ALA A 201 14.25 -1.85 13.34
C ALA A 201 14.39 -2.60 11.99
N LEU A 202 13.62 -3.66 11.76
CA LEU A 202 13.57 -4.35 10.46
C LEU A 202 13.01 -3.46 9.34
N VAL A 203 12.00 -2.63 9.63
CA VAL A 203 11.53 -1.60 8.68
C VAL A 203 12.63 -0.59 8.35
N ASN A 204 13.48 -0.26 9.32
CA ASN A 204 14.61 0.63 9.10
C ASN A 204 15.67 0.01 8.19
N LEU A 205 15.95 -1.28 8.36
CA LEU A 205 16.77 -2.04 7.42
C LEU A 205 16.18 -2.02 6.01
N ALA A 206 14.87 -2.32 5.87
CA ALA A 206 14.18 -2.30 4.59
C ALA A 206 14.32 -0.93 3.90
N ARG A 207 14.15 0.18 4.66
CA ARG A 207 14.39 1.54 4.18
C ARG A 207 15.82 1.75 3.69
N PHE A 208 16.81 1.31 4.46
CA PHE A 208 18.24 1.44 4.12
C PHE A 208 18.58 0.72 2.81
N ILE A 209 18.06 -0.49 2.62
CA ILE A 209 18.24 -1.28 1.38
C ILE A 209 17.23 -0.93 0.27
N ARG A 210 16.40 0.09 0.48
CA ARG A 210 15.39 0.60 -0.47
C ARG A 210 14.33 -0.42 -0.89
N VAL A 211 13.97 -1.32 0.01
CA VAL A 211 12.88 -2.27 -0.14
C VAL A 211 11.65 -1.77 0.62
N ASN A 212 10.47 -1.85 0.01
CA ASN A 212 9.22 -1.55 0.71
C ASN A 212 8.87 -2.75 1.62
N PRO A 213 8.85 -2.58 2.96
CA PRO A 213 8.67 -3.70 3.89
C PRO A 213 7.26 -4.29 3.84
N GLU A 214 6.22 -3.47 3.61
CA GLU A 214 4.84 -3.95 3.47
C GLU A 214 4.74 -4.91 2.28
N GLU A 215 5.32 -4.49 1.16
CA GLU A 215 5.32 -5.26 -0.08
C GLU A 215 6.16 -6.53 0.02
N ALA A 216 7.32 -6.44 0.68
CA ALA A 216 8.17 -7.59 0.91
C ALA A 216 7.48 -8.66 1.76
N LEU A 217 6.75 -8.24 2.81
CA LEU A 217 5.98 -9.16 3.64
C LEU A 217 4.80 -9.75 2.87
N ARG A 218 4.04 -8.94 2.12
CA ARG A 218 2.94 -9.42 1.25
C ARG A 218 3.40 -10.57 0.35
N LYS A 219 4.48 -10.34 -0.40
CA LYS A 219 5.09 -11.37 -1.27
C LYS A 219 5.60 -12.60 -0.53
N ALA A 220 6.10 -12.45 0.70
CA ALA A 220 6.52 -13.58 1.52
C ALA A 220 5.31 -14.42 1.98
N VAL A 221 4.21 -13.76 2.36
CA VAL A 221 2.94 -14.40 2.73
C VAL A 221 2.34 -15.12 1.53
N ASP A 222 2.29 -14.50 0.35
CA ASP A 222 1.72 -15.12 -0.86
C ASP A 222 2.49 -16.36 -1.27
N LYS A 223 3.83 -16.29 -1.23
CA LYS A 223 4.71 -17.44 -1.47
C LYS A 223 4.48 -18.56 -0.45
N PHE A 224 4.32 -18.22 0.83
CA PHE A 224 4.02 -19.22 1.85
C PHE A 224 2.67 -19.89 1.59
N SER A 225 1.63 -19.09 1.34
CA SER A 225 0.27 -19.55 1.07
C SER A 225 0.19 -20.42 -0.20
N GLY A 226 0.92 -20.05 -1.25
CA GLY A 226 1.01 -20.85 -2.48
C GLY A 226 1.64 -22.23 -2.22
N ARG A 227 2.75 -22.28 -1.48
CA ARG A 227 3.40 -23.54 -1.11
C ARG A 227 2.56 -24.40 -0.18
N PHE A 228 1.87 -23.77 0.77
CA PHE A 228 1.00 -24.50 1.69
C PHE A 228 -0.19 -25.14 0.95
N ARG A 229 -0.81 -24.42 0.00
CA ARG A 229 -1.84 -24.98 -0.90
C ARG A 229 -1.33 -26.19 -1.69
N GLN A 230 -0.09 -26.12 -2.20
CA GLN A 230 0.52 -27.26 -2.90
C GLN A 230 0.76 -28.47 -1.98
N ILE A 231 1.05 -28.26 -0.68
CA ILE A 231 1.06 -29.36 0.31
C ILE A 231 -0.32 -30.00 0.38
N GLU A 232 -1.37 -29.20 0.56
CA GLU A 232 -2.74 -29.68 0.67
C GLU A 232 -3.14 -30.49 -0.56
N GLU A 233 -2.91 -29.97 -1.77
CA GLU A 233 -3.17 -30.66 -3.03
C GLU A 233 -2.39 -31.96 -3.17
N THR A 234 -1.15 -32.00 -2.69
CA THR A 234 -0.32 -33.20 -2.72
C THR A 234 -0.85 -34.28 -1.78
N LEU A 235 -1.25 -33.90 -0.55
CA LEU A 235 -1.85 -34.82 0.40
C LEU A 235 -3.22 -35.32 -0.07
N ILE A 236 -4.06 -34.45 -0.64
CA ILE A 236 -5.34 -34.83 -1.24
C ILE A 236 -5.16 -35.86 -2.35
N ARG A 237 -4.18 -35.65 -3.26
CA ARG A 237 -3.86 -36.63 -4.32
C ARG A 237 -3.39 -37.98 -3.78
N GLN A 238 -2.78 -38.00 -2.59
CA GLN A 238 -2.37 -39.20 -1.88
C GLN A 238 -3.50 -39.84 -1.04
N GLY A 239 -4.69 -39.25 -1.01
CA GLY A 239 -5.81 -39.71 -0.19
C GLY A 239 -5.59 -39.47 1.31
N ARG A 240 -4.80 -38.46 1.67
CA ARG A 240 -4.41 -38.15 3.05
C ARG A 240 -5.04 -36.85 3.53
N ASP A 241 -5.31 -36.76 4.83
CA ASP A 241 -5.78 -35.55 5.50
C ASP A 241 -4.59 -34.81 6.13
N ILE A 242 -4.45 -33.51 5.85
CA ILE A 242 -3.40 -32.65 6.42
C ILE A 242 -3.47 -32.60 7.95
N ARG A 243 -4.67 -32.66 8.54
CA ARG A 243 -4.87 -32.62 10.00
C ARG A 243 -4.34 -33.87 10.71
N GLN A 244 -4.10 -34.94 9.96
CA GLN A 244 -3.57 -36.22 10.44
C GLN A 244 -2.13 -36.45 10.00
N THR A 245 -1.51 -35.48 9.32
CA THR A 245 -0.16 -35.60 8.80
C THR A 245 0.84 -34.96 9.78
N PRO A 246 1.89 -35.66 10.23
CA PRO A 246 2.94 -35.08 11.07
C PRO A 246 3.68 -33.93 10.40
N LEU A 247 4.23 -33.01 11.21
CA LEU A 247 4.98 -31.86 10.72
C LEU A 247 6.16 -32.28 9.85
N GLU A 248 6.88 -33.32 10.24
CA GLU A 248 8.06 -33.82 9.54
C GLU A 248 7.72 -34.26 8.10
N GLU A 249 6.52 -34.80 7.90
CA GLU A 249 6.03 -35.20 6.58
C GLU A 249 5.57 -34.00 5.76
N MET A 250 4.91 -33.01 6.38
CA MET A 250 4.56 -31.75 5.72
C MET A 250 5.81 -30.98 5.28
N ASP A 251 6.85 -30.95 6.12
CA ASP A 251 8.14 -30.33 5.83
C ASP A 251 8.88 -31.04 4.69
N ALA A 252 8.77 -32.37 4.59
CA ALA A 252 9.33 -33.11 3.46
C ALA A 252 8.67 -32.71 2.13
N ILE A 253 7.33 -32.60 2.10
CA ILE A 253 6.58 -32.15 0.92
C ILE A 253 6.93 -30.68 0.60
N TRP A 254 7.00 -29.83 1.63
CA TRP A 254 7.40 -28.41 1.48
C TRP A 254 8.76 -28.26 0.81
N ASN A 255 9.76 -29.05 1.24
CA ASN A 255 11.09 -29.00 0.67
C ASN A 255 11.11 -29.48 -0.79
N GLN A 256 10.34 -30.51 -1.13
CA GLN A 256 10.18 -30.95 -2.52
C GLN A 256 9.57 -29.85 -3.41
N ILE A 257 8.55 -29.14 -2.91
CA ILE A 257 7.93 -28.01 -3.62
C ILE A 257 8.97 -26.90 -3.86
N LYS A 258 9.75 -26.54 -2.84
CA LYS A 258 10.79 -25.52 -2.95
C LYS A 258 11.87 -25.87 -3.98
N GLU A 259 12.26 -27.14 -4.07
CA GLU A 259 13.25 -27.61 -5.05
C GLU A 259 12.71 -27.52 -6.48
N GLY A 260 11.41 -27.69 -6.70
CA GLY A 260 10.78 -27.58 -8.03
C GLY A 260 10.54 -26.14 -8.52
N GLU A 261 10.60 -25.14 -7.64
CA GLU A 261 10.42 -23.71 -7.97
C GLU A 261 11.74 -23.00 -8.33
N SER A 262 12.89 -23.65 -8.12
CA SER A 262 14.24 -23.07 -8.33
C SER A 262 14.74 -23.26 -9.76
#